data_AF-A0A932H534-F1
#
_entry.id   AF-A0A932H534-F1
#
_cell.length_a   1.000
_cell.length_b   1.000
_cell.length_c   1.000
_cell.angle_alpha   90.00
_cell.angle_beta   90.00
_cell.angle_gamma   90.00
#
_symmetry.space_group_name_H-M   'P 1'
#
loop_
_entity.id
_entity.type
_entity.pdbx_description
1 polymer ?
#
loop_
_entity_poly.entity_id
_entity_poly.type
_entity_poly.pdbx_seq_one_letter_code
_entity_poly.pdbx_strand_id
1 'polypeptide(L)'
;MRTNPLFQEGIQVYLVEGHGFVAYFYLLLFLASLEFLTLFLPSLDPQAWMGPANLFKVSSVAALMLVIYFTLRIANQEFVPWRFVPLNRWLHQEGLTISEVAVAQLSLLCLHAFLLVFLCAPLLLWAGAIARATAGSILSMFLLILFYSLAYGIWGLVALILWERGFENRQVFVRSLFISLVFLSALVYLPLNPVAFLLSRLSGEDMAPLVLWGWKWPAPSIHFLFHFLLLGSALPVYRWALKRGSSL
;
A
#
# COMPACT_ATOMS: atom_id res chain seq x y z
N MET A 1 1.66 24.62 18.86
CA MET A 1 2.69 23.66 18.43
C MET A 1 3.11 24.02 17.02
N ARG A 2 4.39 24.31 16.77
CA ARG A 2 4.88 24.61 15.42
C ARG A 2 4.80 23.32 14.61
N THR A 3 4.06 23.29 13.52
CA THR A 3 3.94 22.11 12.66
C THR A 3 5.30 21.78 12.05
N ASN A 4 5.65 20.49 12.00
CA ASN A 4 6.96 20.04 11.51
C ASN A 4 7.16 20.48 10.05
N PRO A 5 8.27 21.16 9.70
CA PRO A 5 8.46 21.75 8.38
C PRO A 5 8.57 20.70 7.27
N LEU A 6 9.11 19.50 7.54
CA LEU A 6 9.13 18.40 6.58
C LEU A 6 7.71 17.90 6.28
N PHE A 7 6.87 17.79 7.31
CA PHE A 7 5.46 17.44 7.13
C PHE A 7 4.75 18.51 6.28
N GLN A 8 4.97 19.79 6.57
CA GLN A 8 4.41 20.90 5.79
C GLN A 8 4.87 20.87 4.33
N GLU A 9 6.14 20.59 4.06
CA GLU A 9 6.64 20.42 2.69
C GLU A 9 5.87 19.30 1.98
N GLY A 10 5.71 18.13 2.60
CA GLY A 10 4.96 17.03 2.01
C GLY A 10 3.51 17.39 1.66
N ILE A 11 2.82 18.10 2.56
CA ILE A 11 1.46 18.62 2.30
C ILE A 11 1.47 19.61 1.15
N GLN A 12 2.42 20.55 1.16
CA GLN A 12 2.53 21.57 0.13
C GLN A 12 2.75 20.94 -1.24
N VAL A 13 3.69 20.01 -1.37
CA VAL A 13 4.02 19.36 -2.64
C VAL A 13 2.87 18.48 -3.12
N TYR A 14 2.36 17.58 -2.27
CA TYR A 14 1.41 16.58 -2.74
C TYR A 14 -0.04 17.08 -2.82
N LEU A 15 -0.47 17.95 -1.91
CA LEU A 15 -1.87 18.38 -1.83
C LEU A 15 -2.08 19.78 -2.40
N VAL A 16 -1.24 20.75 -2.04
CA VAL A 16 -1.45 22.16 -2.45
C VAL A 16 -0.97 22.40 -3.87
N GLU A 17 0.25 21.97 -4.21
CA GLU A 17 0.81 22.01 -5.56
C GLU A 17 0.18 20.94 -6.47
N GLY A 18 -0.55 19.99 -5.89
CA GLY A 18 -1.33 18.99 -6.62
C GLY A 18 -0.52 17.83 -7.19
N HIS A 19 0.74 17.67 -6.81
CA HIS A 19 1.57 16.60 -7.37
C HIS A 19 1.14 15.19 -6.96
N GLY A 20 0.38 15.06 -5.86
CA GLY A 20 -0.25 13.80 -5.46
C GLY A 20 -1.42 13.41 -6.36
N PHE A 21 -1.99 14.38 -7.08
CA PHE A 21 -3.14 14.16 -7.98
C PHE A 21 -2.84 13.11 -9.04
N VAL A 22 -1.60 13.00 -9.51
CA VAL A 22 -1.21 11.97 -10.48
C VAL A 22 -1.53 10.57 -9.95
N ALA A 23 -1.14 10.26 -8.71
CA ALA A 23 -1.43 8.97 -8.10
C ALA A 23 -2.94 8.77 -7.86
N TYR A 24 -3.62 9.80 -7.33
CA TYR A 24 -5.05 9.75 -7.02
C TYR A 24 -5.91 9.58 -8.28
N PHE A 25 -5.58 10.33 -9.33
CA PHE A 25 -6.26 10.30 -10.61
C PHE A 25 -6.07 8.97 -11.30
N TYR A 26 -4.84 8.44 -11.37
CA TYR A 26 -4.62 7.12 -11.98
C TYR A 26 -5.32 6.00 -11.19
N LEU A 27 -5.28 6.05 -9.85
CA LEU A 27 -6.02 5.10 -9.02
C LEU A 27 -7.51 5.06 -9.39
N LEU A 28 -8.16 6.23 -9.41
CA LEU A 28 -9.59 6.33 -9.74
C LEU A 28 -9.86 5.96 -11.19
N LEU A 29 -9.03 6.41 -12.13
CA LEU A 29 -9.19 6.10 -13.54
C LEU A 29 -9.11 4.60 -13.80
N PHE A 30 -8.11 3.91 -13.23
CA PHE A 30 -7.97 2.46 -13.37
C PHE A 30 -9.10 1.72 -12.69
N LEU A 31 -9.46 2.09 -11.46
CA LEU A 31 -10.52 1.41 -10.72
C LEU A 31 -11.89 1.59 -11.37
N ALA A 32 -12.23 2.82 -11.77
CA ALA A 32 -13.48 3.12 -12.47
C ALA A 32 -13.53 2.44 -13.85
N SER A 33 -12.42 2.45 -14.60
CA SER A 33 -12.35 1.74 -15.89
C SER A 33 -12.54 0.23 -15.69
N LEU A 34 -11.89 -0.36 -14.69
CA LEU A 34 -12.04 -1.77 -14.38
C LEU A 34 -13.48 -2.12 -14.00
N GLU A 35 -14.12 -1.32 -13.15
CA GLU A 35 -15.52 -1.53 -12.76
C GLU A 35 -16.46 -1.37 -13.94
N PHE A 36 -16.26 -0.33 -14.75
CA PHE A 36 -17.04 -0.09 -15.96
C PHE A 36 -16.89 -1.26 -16.93
N LEU A 37 -15.68 -1.72 -17.23
CA LEU A 37 -15.45 -2.85 -18.12
C LEU A 37 -16.03 -4.15 -17.52
N THR A 38 -15.86 -4.39 -16.22
CA THR A 38 -16.43 -5.60 -15.57
C THR A 38 -17.96 -5.62 -15.63
N LEU A 39 -18.61 -4.45 -15.59
CA LEU A 39 -20.07 -4.31 -15.66
C LEU A 39 -20.62 -4.20 -17.10
N PHE A 40 -19.91 -3.54 -18.01
CA PHE A 40 -20.41 -3.08 -19.32
C PHE A 40 -19.68 -3.65 -20.54
N LEU A 41 -18.63 -4.47 -20.36
CA LEU A 41 -18.14 -5.38 -21.41
C LEU A 41 -18.84 -6.77 -21.48
N PRO A 42 -20.10 -7.00 -21.03
CA PRO A 42 -20.83 -8.17 -21.44
C PRO A 42 -21.40 -7.91 -22.84
N SER A 43 -20.56 -8.01 -23.86
CA SER A 43 -21.00 -8.34 -25.21
C SER A 43 -20.06 -9.40 -25.75
N LEU A 44 -20.50 -10.67 -25.68
CA LEU A 44 -20.41 -11.70 -26.74
C LEU A 44 -20.64 -13.13 -26.20
N ASP A 45 -20.55 -13.40 -24.89
CA ASP A 45 -20.82 -14.75 -24.35
C ASP A 45 -21.56 -14.75 -22.99
N PRO A 46 -22.82 -15.21 -22.94
CA PRO A 46 -23.61 -15.36 -21.70
C PRO A 46 -23.03 -16.37 -20.69
N GLN A 47 -22.14 -17.28 -21.09
CA GLN A 47 -21.49 -18.24 -20.19
C GLN A 47 -20.26 -17.65 -19.47
N ALA A 48 -19.71 -16.54 -19.96
CA ALA A 48 -18.56 -15.83 -19.39
C ALA A 48 -18.99 -14.68 -18.47
N TRP A 49 -20.18 -14.75 -17.87
CA TRP A 49 -20.62 -13.80 -16.85
C TRP A 49 -19.67 -13.86 -15.65
N MET A 50 -18.74 -12.90 -15.56
CA MET A 50 -18.24 -12.43 -14.27
C MET A 50 -19.44 -11.76 -13.58
N GLY A 51 -20.29 -12.57 -12.96
CA GLY A 51 -21.54 -12.09 -12.38
C GLY A 51 -21.31 -10.95 -11.38
N PRO A 52 -22.35 -10.22 -11.00
CA PRO A 52 -22.29 -9.15 -9.99
C PRO A 52 -21.52 -9.54 -8.71
N ALA A 53 -21.52 -10.84 -8.37
CA ALA A 53 -20.78 -11.43 -7.25
C ALA A 53 -19.24 -11.30 -7.34
N ASN A 54 -18.67 -11.24 -8.55
CA ASN A 54 -17.22 -11.12 -8.74
C ASN A 54 -16.74 -9.67 -8.85
N LEU A 55 -17.62 -8.72 -9.20
CA LEU A 55 -17.28 -7.30 -9.30
C LEU A 55 -16.57 -6.80 -8.04
N PHE A 56 -17.20 -7.00 -6.87
CA PHE A 56 -16.63 -6.56 -5.60
C PHE A 56 -15.25 -7.18 -5.31
N LYS A 57 -15.07 -8.47 -5.64
CA LYS A 57 -13.78 -9.16 -5.43
C LYS A 57 -12.69 -8.60 -6.33
N VAL A 58 -12.97 -8.44 -7.63
CA VAL A 58 -12.01 -7.91 -8.60
C VAL A 58 -11.67 -6.45 -8.29
N SER A 59 -12.67 -5.61 -8.01
CA SER A 59 -12.45 -4.21 -7.60
C SER A 59 -11.59 -4.13 -6.34
N SER A 60 -11.86 -4.98 -5.35
CA SER A 60 -11.09 -5.01 -4.10
C SER A 60 -9.63 -5.42 -4.35
N VAL A 61 -9.38 -6.39 -5.22
CA VAL A 61 -8.02 -6.80 -5.60
C VAL A 61 -7.30 -5.69 -6.37
N ALA A 62 -7.97 -5.06 -7.32
CA ALA A 62 -7.41 -3.94 -8.07
C ALA A 62 -7.06 -2.77 -7.15
N ALA A 63 -7.99 -2.39 -6.26
CA ALA A 63 -7.75 -1.35 -5.26
C ALA A 63 -6.60 -1.71 -4.32
N LEU A 64 -6.55 -2.95 -3.82
CA LEU A 64 -5.44 -3.42 -2.99
C LEU A 64 -4.09 -3.22 -3.68
N MET A 65 -3.96 -3.71 -4.92
CA MET A 65 -2.72 -3.62 -5.69
C MET A 65 -2.33 -2.17 -5.98
N LEU A 66 -3.28 -1.36 -6.45
CA LEU A 66 -3.03 0.03 -6.80
C LEU A 66 -2.68 0.86 -5.56
N VAL A 67 -3.40 0.71 -4.46
CA VAL A 67 -3.13 1.45 -3.21
C VAL A 67 -1.74 1.08 -2.69
N ILE A 68 -1.40 -0.21 -2.59
CA ILE A 68 -0.04 -0.62 -2.17
C ILE A 68 1.02 0.01 -3.07
N TYR A 69 0.84 -0.10 -4.39
CA TYR A 69 1.81 0.40 -5.36
C TYR A 69 1.98 1.92 -5.25
N PHE A 70 0.89 2.68 -5.22
CA PHE A 70 0.94 4.13 -5.09
C PHE A 70 1.47 4.58 -3.74
N THR A 71 1.12 3.91 -2.64
CA THR A 71 1.67 4.19 -1.31
C THR A 71 3.20 4.01 -1.30
N LEU A 72 3.72 2.91 -1.87
CA LEU A 72 5.17 2.70 -1.99
C LEU A 72 5.85 3.81 -2.79
N ARG A 73 5.26 4.23 -3.92
CA ARG A 73 5.85 5.27 -4.79
C ARG A 73 5.79 6.67 -4.19
N ILE A 74 4.70 7.00 -3.50
CA ILE A 74 4.55 8.26 -2.76
C ILE A 74 5.55 8.30 -1.61
N ALA A 75 5.64 7.24 -0.81
CA ALA A 75 6.62 7.13 0.27
C ALA A 75 8.06 7.28 -0.25
N ASN A 76 8.34 6.75 -1.44
CA ASN A 76 9.62 6.87 -2.12
C ASN A 76 9.85 8.22 -2.83
N GLN A 77 8.92 9.17 -2.71
CA GLN A 77 8.95 10.49 -3.36
C GLN A 77 9.13 10.44 -4.89
N GLU A 78 8.61 9.38 -5.53
CA GLU A 78 8.95 9.09 -6.94
C GLU A 78 8.33 10.08 -7.94
N PHE A 79 7.21 10.71 -7.59
CA PHE A 79 6.48 11.59 -8.50
C PHE A 79 7.19 12.91 -8.76
N VAL A 80 7.81 13.50 -7.72
CA VAL A 80 8.43 14.83 -7.79
C VAL A 80 9.69 14.89 -6.92
N PRO A 81 10.69 14.03 -7.19
CA PRO A 81 11.86 13.91 -6.32
C PRO A 81 12.70 15.19 -6.25
N TRP A 82 12.66 16.04 -7.28
CA TRP A 82 13.42 17.30 -7.33
C TRP A 82 12.85 18.40 -6.43
N ARG A 83 11.58 18.29 -6.02
CA ARG A 83 10.89 19.32 -5.24
C ARG A 83 11.15 19.19 -3.73
N PHE A 84 11.50 17.98 -3.28
CA PHE A 84 11.79 17.69 -1.89
C PHE A 84 13.19 18.12 -1.51
N VAL A 85 13.29 18.78 -0.35
CA VAL A 85 14.57 19.08 0.27
C VAL A 85 15.25 17.78 0.73
N PRO A 86 16.54 17.58 0.41
CA PRO A 86 17.28 16.40 0.84
C PRO A 86 17.32 16.25 2.36
N LEU A 87 17.28 15.01 2.84
CA LEU A 87 17.35 14.62 4.24
C LEU A 87 18.56 15.21 4.96
N ASN A 88 19.73 15.26 4.32
CA ASN A 88 20.92 15.85 4.94
C ASN A 88 20.74 17.32 5.27
N ARG A 89 19.96 18.08 4.48
CA ARG A 89 19.66 19.48 4.76
C ARG A 89 18.76 19.62 5.98
N TRP A 90 17.73 18.77 6.07
CA TRP A 90 16.85 18.71 7.24
C TRP A 90 17.59 18.39 8.54
N LEU A 91 18.49 17.41 8.51
CA LEU A 91 19.23 16.96 9.70
C LEU A 91 20.33 17.94 10.12
N HIS A 92 21.13 18.44 9.17
CA HIS A 92 22.34 19.22 9.50
C HIS A 92 22.15 20.73 9.44
N GLN A 93 21.35 21.25 8.49
CA GLN A 93 21.20 22.69 8.31
C GLN A 93 20.00 23.22 9.11
N GLU A 94 18.87 22.52 9.05
CA GLU A 94 17.64 22.89 9.76
C GLU A 94 17.58 22.31 11.18
N GLY A 95 18.54 21.43 11.54
CA GLY A 95 18.71 20.90 12.90
C GLY A 95 17.60 19.97 13.39
N LEU A 96 16.81 19.38 12.48
CA LEU A 96 15.78 18.42 12.86
C LEU A 96 16.39 17.14 13.43
N THR A 97 15.79 16.63 14.49
CA THR A 97 16.17 15.33 15.05
C THR A 97 15.66 14.19 14.16
N ILE A 98 16.33 13.03 14.24
CA ILE A 98 15.89 11.79 13.57
C ILE A 98 14.44 11.44 13.92
N SER A 99 14.05 11.65 15.18
CA SER A 99 12.68 11.38 15.65
C SER A 99 11.66 12.29 14.99
N GLU A 100 11.97 13.58 14.82
CA GLU A 100 11.08 14.54 14.15
C GLU A 100 10.91 14.20 12.67
N VAL A 101 12.01 13.84 11.98
CA VAL A 101 11.95 13.37 10.59
C VAL A 101 11.09 12.11 10.49
N ALA A 102 11.33 11.12 11.36
CA ALA A 102 10.60 9.87 11.37
C ALA A 102 9.11 10.07 11.58
N VAL A 103 8.72 10.88 12.56
CA VAL A 103 7.32 11.20 12.84
C VAL A 103 6.69 11.91 11.64
N ALA A 104 7.37 12.86 11.01
CA ALA A 104 6.83 13.59 9.87
C ALA A 104 6.63 12.70 8.64
N GLN A 105 7.63 11.89 8.26
CA GLN A 105 7.55 10.98 7.13
C GLN A 105 6.52 9.86 7.36
N LEU A 106 6.45 9.28 8.56
CA LEU A 106 5.42 8.29 8.90
C LEU A 106 4.02 8.91 8.92
N SER A 107 3.88 10.14 9.40
CA SER A 107 2.59 10.86 9.37
C SER A 107 2.13 11.15 7.94
N LEU A 108 3.04 11.55 7.05
CA LEU A 108 2.75 11.72 5.62
C LEU A 108 2.35 10.38 4.99
N LEU A 109 3.09 9.30 5.26
CA LEU A 109 2.75 7.95 4.79
C LEU A 109 1.33 7.56 5.22
N CYS A 110 1.01 7.71 6.51
CA CYS A 110 -0.32 7.43 7.04
C CYS A 110 -1.38 8.27 6.32
N LEU A 111 -1.18 9.58 6.20
CA LEU A 111 -2.11 10.47 5.52
C LEU A 111 -2.39 10.02 4.08
N HIS A 112 -1.35 9.70 3.31
CA HIS A 112 -1.51 9.24 1.92
C HIS A 112 -2.19 7.88 1.83
N ALA A 113 -1.85 6.93 2.71
CA ALA A 113 -2.53 5.65 2.78
C ALA A 113 -4.03 5.82 3.06
N PHE A 114 -4.39 6.63 4.07
CA PHE A 114 -5.78 6.93 4.38
C PHE A 114 -6.49 7.62 3.22
N LEU A 115 -5.85 8.60 2.57
CA LEU A 115 -6.44 9.32 1.46
C LEU A 115 -6.68 8.41 0.25
N LEU A 116 -5.73 7.55 -0.11
CA LEU A 116 -5.90 6.58 -1.20
C LEU A 116 -7.05 5.60 -0.92
N VAL A 117 -7.13 5.07 0.29
CA VAL A 117 -8.22 4.18 0.72
C VAL A 117 -9.57 4.91 0.69
N PHE A 118 -9.60 6.15 1.19
CA PHE A 118 -10.79 6.99 1.20
C PHE A 118 -11.29 7.32 -0.22
N LEU A 119 -10.37 7.61 -1.14
CA LEU A 119 -10.69 7.87 -2.55
C LEU A 119 -11.29 6.64 -3.25
N CYS A 120 -10.81 5.43 -2.92
CA CYS A 120 -11.41 4.20 -3.44
C CYS A 120 -12.80 3.92 -2.86
N ALA A 121 -13.18 4.53 -1.73
CA ALA A 121 -14.35 4.11 -0.98
C ALA A 121 -15.68 4.21 -1.75
N PRO A 122 -15.99 5.28 -2.50
CA PRO A 122 -17.23 5.35 -3.27
C PRO A 122 -17.38 4.20 -4.28
N LEU A 123 -16.32 3.90 -5.04
CA LEU A 123 -16.31 2.83 -6.04
C LEU A 123 -16.42 1.45 -5.38
N LEU A 124 -15.63 1.20 -4.34
CA LEU A 124 -15.64 -0.08 -3.63
C LEU A 124 -16.95 -0.34 -2.86
N LEU A 125 -17.56 0.69 -2.27
CA LEU A 125 -18.88 0.59 -1.63
C LEU A 125 -19.97 0.32 -2.67
N TRP A 126 -19.88 0.96 -3.83
CA TRP A 126 -20.82 0.72 -4.93
C TRP A 126 -20.70 -0.70 -5.49
N ALA A 127 -19.48 -1.17 -5.76
CA ALA A 127 -19.21 -2.56 -6.15
C ALA A 127 -19.70 -3.56 -5.08
N GLY A 128 -19.48 -3.25 -3.80
CA GLY A 128 -19.97 -4.04 -2.66
C GLY A 128 -21.50 -4.10 -2.60
N ALA A 129 -22.17 -2.98 -2.85
CA ALA A 129 -23.63 -2.91 -2.89
C ALA A 129 -24.22 -3.75 -4.04
N ILE A 130 -23.62 -3.69 -5.24
CA ILE A 130 -24.00 -4.50 -6.39
C ILE A 130 -23.82 -6.00 -6.10
N ALA A 131 -22.68 -6.37 -5.51
CA ALA A 131 -22.38 -7.75 -5.12
C ALA A 131 -23.15 -8.22 -3.88
N ARG A 132 -23.93 -7.34 -3.23
CA ARG A 132 -24.61 -7.59 -1.95
C ARG A 132 -23.64 -8.09 -0.86
N ALA A 133 -22.44 -7.54 -0.85
CA ALA A 133 -21.42 -7.86 0.14
C ALA A 133 -21.88 -7.49 1.55
N THR A 134 -21.54 -8.32 2.53
CA THR A 134 -21.84 -8.02 3.93
C THR A 134 -21.04 -6.82 4.42
N ALA A 135 -21.56 -6.09 5.41
CA ALA A 135 -20.82 -5.01 6.07
C ALA A 135 -19.48 -5.47 6.65
N GLY A 136 -19.43 -6.71 7.17
CA GLY A 136 -18.19 -7.31 7.67
C GLY A 136 -17.15 -7.54 6.58
N SER A 137 -17.55 -7.98 5.39
CA SER A 137 -16.66 -8.15 4.22
C SER A 137 -16.12 -6.80 3.74
N ILE A 138 -16.98 -5.78 3.65
CA ILE A 138 -16.61 -4.41 3.26
C ILE A 138 -15.60 -3.82 4.25
N LEU A 139 -15.89 -3.90 5.55
CA LEU A 139 -14.99 -3.41 6.59
C LEU A 139 -13.64 -4.15 6.56
N SER A 140 -13.68 -5.48 6.47
CA SER A 140 -12.45 -6.30 6.40
C SER A 140 -11.60 -5.93 5.20
N MET A 141 -12.20 -5.67 4.04
CA MET A 141 -11.50 -5.23 2.84
C MET A 141 -10.78 -3.89 3.06
N PHE A 142 -11.48 -2.87 3.57
CA PHE A 142 -10.84 -1.56 3.81
C PHE A 142 -9.70 -1.64 4.82
N LEU A 143 -9.91 -2.40 5.91
CA LEU A 143 -8.89 -2.61 6.93
C LEU A 143 -7.67 -3.35 6.38
N LEU A 144 -7.86 -4.37 5.53
CA LEU A 144 -6.77 -5.10 4.90
C LEU A 144 -5.99 -4.21 3.93
N ILE A 145 -6.66 -3.47 3.05
CA ILE A 145 -5.99 -2.54 2.12
C ILE A 145 -5.15 -1.53 2.91
N LEU A 146 -5.73 -0.92 3.95
CA LEU A 146 -5.01 0.02 4.81
C LEU A 146 -3.81 -0.66 5.49
N PHE A 147 -4.02 -1.83 6.10
CA PHE A 147 -2.97 -2.59 6.77
C PHE A 147 -1.78 -2.87 5.85
N TYR A 148 -2.02 -3.42 4.65
CA TYR A 148 -0.94 -3.73 3.72
C TYR A 148 -0.26 -2.46 3.17
N SER A 149 -1.03 -1.40 2.90
CA SER A 149 -0.45 -0.14 2.43
C SER A 149 0.55 0.44 3.43
N LEU A 150 0.25 0.36 4.73
CA LEU A 150 1.15 0.79 5.79
C LEU A 150 2.32 -0.18 5.99
N ALA A 151 2.04 -1.49 6.04
CA ALA A 151 3.05 -2.53 6.23
C ALA A 151 4.14 -2.47 5.16
N TYR A 152 3.75 -2.21 3.91
CA TYR A 152 4.68 -2.13 2.79
C TYR A 152 5.21 -0.72 2.56
N GLY A 153 4.40 0.32 2.81
CA GLY A 153 4.78 1.72 2.57
C GLY A 153 6.04 2.18 3.30
N ILE A 154 6.31 1.64 4.50
CA ILE A 154 7.54 1.95 5.25
C ILE A 154 8.79 1.52 4.49
N TRP A 155 8.73 0.43 3.71
CA TRP A 155 9.85 0.03 2.86
C TRP A 155 10.13 1.02 1.72
N GLY A 156 9.11 1.77 1.27
CA GLY A 156 9.31 2.91 0.37
C GLY A 156 10.12 4.03 1.03
N LEU A 157 9.86 4.31 2.31
CA LEU A 157 10.67 5.25 3.10
C LEU A 157 12.10 4.75 3.33
N VAL A 158 12.27 3.44 3.59
CA VAL A 158 13.60 2.81 3.70
C VAL A 158 14.39 3.02 2.41
N ALA A 159 13.76 2.74 1.25
CA ALA A 159 14.39 2.92 -0.04
C ALA A 159 14.79 4.38 -0.29
N LEU A 160 13.89 5.31 0.04
CA LEU A 160 14.14 6.75 -0.07
C LEU A 160 15.43 7.15 0.65
N ILE A 161 15.64 6.68 1.89
CA ILE A 161 16.79 7.08 2.69
C ILE A 161 18.07 6.37 2.23
N LEU A 162 18.01 5.07 1.97
CA LEU A 162 19.20 4.30 1.58
C LEU A 162 19.77 4.74 0.23
N TRP A 163 18.91 5.21 -0.68
CA TRP A 163 19.28 5.59 -2.03
C TRP A 163 18.72 6.96 -2.43
N GLU A 164 18.78 7.94 -1.53
CA GLU A 164 18.25 9.29 -1.76
C GLU A 164 18.70 9.88 -3.11
N ARG A 165 19.99 9.73 -3.44
CA ARG A 165 20.58 10.18 -4.71
C ARG A 165 20.45 9.16 -5.85
N GLY A 166 20.15 7.91 -5.55
CA GLY A 166 20.05 6.80 -6.52
C GLY A 166 18.60 6.54 -6.92
N PHE A 167 18.00 7.43 -7.73
CA PHE A 167 16.61 7.31 -8.17
C PHE A 167 16.28 5.95 -8.80
N GLU A 168 17.17 5.43 -9.65
CA GLU A 168 16.99 4.13 -10.31
C GLU A 168 16.93 2.98 -9.29
N ASN A 169 17.88 2.95 -8.34
CA ASN A 169 17.92 1.92 -7.29
C ASN A 169 16.64 1.92 -6.44
N ARG A 170 16.13 3.11 -6.12
CA ARG A 170 14.85 3.26 -5.40
C ARG A 170 13.69 2.63 -6.17
N GLN A 171 13.58 2.94 -7.47
CA GLN A 171 12.52 2.38 -8.32
C GLN A 171 12.63 0.86 -8.47
N VAL A 172 13.83 0.35 -8.71
CA VAL A 172 14.08 -1.09 -8.83
C VAL A 172 13.70 -1.82 -7.54
N PHE A 173 14.09 -1.28 -6.38
CA PHE A 173 13.73 -1.85 -5.09
C PHE A 173 12.21 -1.86 -4.87
N VAL A 174 11.53 -0.72 -5.06
CA VAL A 174 10.07 -0.61 -4.88
C VAL A 174 9.31 -1.58 -5.79
N ARG A 175 9.69 -1.66 -7.07
CA ARG A 175 9.04 -2.57 -8.04
C ARG A 175 9.31 -4.03 -7.70
N SER A 176 10.55 -4.36 -7.34
CA SER A 176 10.92 -5.74 -6.97
C SER A 176 10.23 -6.19 -5.69
N LEU A 177 10.12 -5.31 -4.69
CA LEU A 177 9.39 -5.57 -3.46
C LEU A 177 7.90 -5.80 -3.76
N PHE A 178 7.28 -4.92 -4.54
CA PHE A 178 5.88 -5.09 -4.95
C PHE A 178 5.66 -6.43 -5.68
N ILE A 179 6.51 -6.76 -6.65
CA ILE A 179 6.42 -8.02 -7.40
C ILE A 179 6.57 -9.23 -6.47
N SER A 180 7.55 -9.17 -5.56
CA SER A 180 7.80 -10.25 -4.61
C SER A 180 6.62 -10.48 -3.68
N LEU A 181 6.02 -9.41 -3.16
CA LEU A 181 4.91 -9.48 -2.21
C LEU A 181 3.60 -9.87 -2.86
N VAL A 182 3.31 -9.40 -4.08
CA VAL A 182 2.00 -9.58 -4.72
C VAL A 182 1.96 -10.77 -5.67
N PHE A 183 3.07 -11.14 -6.30
CA PHE A 183 3.10 -12.26 -7.26
C PHE A 183 3.90 -13.44 -6.72
N LEU A 184 5.13 -13.23 -6.25
CA LEU A 184 6.00 -14.35 -5.88
C LEU A 184 5.61 -14.99 -4.55
N SER A 185 4.99 -14.26 -3.62
CA SER A 185 4.53 -14.79 -2.33
C SER A 185 3.53 -15.94 -2.49
N ALA A 186 2.72 -15.93 -3.57
CA ALA A 186 1.78 -17.01 -3.86
C ALA A 186 2.48 -18.33 -4.19
N LEU A 187 3.73 -18.29 -4.68
CA LEU A 187 4.52 -19.47 -5.04
C LEU A 187 5.13 -20.14 -3.81
N VAL A 188 5.30 -19.41 -2.70
CA VAL A 188 5.93 -19.94 -1.47
C VAL A 188 4.89 -20.59 -0.56
N TYR A 189 3.87 -19.82 -0.19
CA TYR A 189 2.76 -20.29 0.64
C TYR A 189 1.58 -19.37 0.36
N LEU A 190 0.57 -19.89 -0.34
CA LEU A 190 -0.57 -19.10 -0.85
C LEU A 190 -1.21 -18.19 0.21
N PRO A 191 -1.38 -18.61 1.47
CA PRO A 191 -1.92 -17.74 2.50
C PRO A 191 -1.06 -16.53 2.87
N LEU A 192 0.22 -16.45 2.51
CA LEU A 192 1.01 -15.21 2.70
C LEU A 192 0.66 -14.15 1.67
N ASN A 193 0.14 -14.54 0.51
CA ASN A 193 -0.15 -13.64 -0.57
C ASN A 193 -1.34 -12.72 -0.20
N PRO A 194 -1.17 -11.38 -0.24
CA PRO A 194 -2.19 -10.44 0.20
C PRO A 194 -3.44 -10.48 -0.70
N VAL A 195 -3.29 -10.76 -2.00
CA VAL A 195 -4.41 -10.88 -2.94
C VAL A 195 -5.21 -12.14 -2.65
N ALA A 196 -4.55 -13.29 -2.55
CA ALA A 196 -5.21 -14.55 -2.23
C ALA A 196 -5.91 -14.47 -0.87
N PHE A 197 -5.24 -13.91 0.14
CA PHE A 197 -5.81 -13.77 1.48
C PHE A 197 -7.04 -12.88 1.50
N LEU A 198 -7.01 -11.74 0.80
CA LEU A 198 -8.18 -10.87 0.61
C LEU A 198 -9.33 -11.64 -0.06
N LEU A 199 -9.07 -12.37 -1.14
CA LEU A 199 -10.09 -13.12 -1.86
C LEU A 199 -10.73 -14.23 -1.02
N SER A 200 -9.93 -14.98 -0.26
CA SER A 200 -10.43 -15.97 0.71
C SER A 200 -11.32 -15.30 1.75
N ARG A 201 -10.88 -14.16 2.31
CA ARG A 201 -11.64 -13.43 3.32
C ARG A 201 -12.97 -12.90 2.78
N LEU A 202 -12.98 -12.42 1.53
CA LEU A 202 -14.18 -11.94 0.86
C LEU A 202 -15.14 -13.06 0.46
N SER A 203 -14.61 -14.25 0.16
CA SER A 203 -15.40 -15.43 -0.22
C SER A 203 -15.92 -16.21 0.99
N GLY A 204 -15.40 -15.94 2.19
CA GLY A 204 -15.69 -16.75 3.38
C GLY A 204 -15.09 -18.15 3.31
N GLU A 205 -14.06 -18.33 2.49
CA GLU A 205 -13.40 -19.61 2.27
C GLU A 205 -12.17 -19.73 3.19
N ASP A 206 -12.05 -20.85 3.87
CA ASP A 206 -10.88 -21.13 4.71
C ASP A 206 -9.68 -21.55 3.87
N MET A 207 -8.54 -20.92 4.14
CA MET A 207 -7.28 -21.33 3.55
C MET A 207 -6.65 -22.50 4.29
N ALA A 208 -5.93 -23.34 3.55
CA ALA A 208 -5.20 -24.46 4.12
C ALA A 208 -4.24 -24.00 5.25
N PRO A 209 -4.25 -24.65 6.43
CA PRO A 209 -3.36 -24.29 7.52
C PRO A 209 -1.90 -24.68 7.22
N LEU A 210 -0.96 -24.01 7.88
CA LEU A 210 0.45 -24.38 7.80
C LEU A 210 0.74 -25.51 8.79
N VAL A 211 1.26 -26.63 8.30
CA VAL A 211 1.62 -27.77 9.16
C VAL A 211 3.13 -27.81 9.37
N LEU A 212 3.58 -27.56 10.59
CA LEU A 212 4.99 -27.62 10.99
C LEU A 212 5.15 -28.55 12.19
N TRP A 213 6.02 -29.55 12.07
CA TRP A 213 6.31 -30.51 13.15
C TRP A 213 5.06 -31.14 13.80
N GLY A 214 4.04 -31.43 12.98
CA GLY A 214 2.76 -32.00 13.42
C GLY A 214 1.76 -30.98 13.98
N TRP A 215 2.16 -29.73 14.21
CA TRP A 215 1.27 -28.65 14.64
C TRP A 215 0.59 -27.97 13.45
N LYS A 216 -0.73 -27.77 13.53
CA LYS A 216 -1.51 -27.04 12.52
C LYS A 216 -1.67 -25.58 12.94
N TRP A 217 -1.03 -24.68 12.22
CA TRP A 217 -1.14 -23.24 12.43
C TRP A 217 -2.24 -22.65 11.54
N PRO A 218 -3.21 -21.91 12.11
CA PRO A 218 -4.26 -21.27 11.30
C PRO A 218 -3.66 -20.31 10.28
N ALA A 219 -4.17 -20.38 9.04
CA ALA A 219 -3.70 -19.54 7.94
C ALA A 219 -3.75 -18.03 8.26
N PRO A 220 -4.82 -17.48 8.87
CA PRO A 220 -4.85 -16.07 9.28
C PRO A 220 -3.75 -15.70 10.28
N SER A 221 -3.47 -16.57 11.26
CA SER A 221 -2.43 -16.31 12.25
C SER A 221 -1.06 -16.22 11.62
N ILE A 222 -0.73 -17.15 10.72
CA ILE A 222 0.55 -17.13 9.98
C ILE A 222 0.63 -15.93 9.05
N HIS A 223 -0.46 -15.63 8.33
CA HIS A 223 -0.54 -14.50 7.43
C HIS A 223 -0.24 -13.18 8.18
N PHE A 224 -0.99 -12.90 9.24
CA PHE A 224 -0.79 -11.67 10.01
C PHE A 224 0.57 -11.65 10.69
N LEU A 225 1.03 -12.77 11.26
CA LEU A 225 2.37 -12.84 11.86
C LEU A 225 3.46 -12.46 10.85
N PHE A 226 3.41 -13.01 9.63
CA PHE A 226 4.38 -12.69 8.58
C PHE A 226 4.37 -11.18 8.23
N HIS A 227 3.20 -10.60 8.00
CA HIS A 227 3.09 -9.18 7.63
C HIS A 227 3.39 -8.23 8.79
N PHE A 228 3.08 -8.62 10.03
CA PHE A 228 3.51 -7.88 11.22
C PHE A 228 5.02 -7.95 11.43
N LEU A 229 5.67 -9.08 11.16
CA LEU A 229 7.13 -9.18 11.18
C LEU A 229 7.77 -8.35 10.07
N LEU A 230 7.15 -8.29 8.89
CA LEU A 230 7.61 -7.43 7.81
C LEU A 230 7.50 -5.94 8.17
N LEU A 231 6.38 -5.51 8.74
CA LEU A 231 6.19 -4.16 9.29
C LEU A 231 7.18 -3.88 10.44
N GLY A 232 7.28 -4.81 11.37
CA GLY A 232 8.11 -4.72 12.57
C GLY A 232 9.61 -4.70 12.28
N SER A 233 10.04 -5.30 11.17
CA SER A 233 11.43 -5.22 10.67
C SER A 233 11.69 -3.97 9.84
N ALA A 234 10.69 -3.44 9.13
CA ALA A 234 10.83 -2.20 8.36
C ALA A 234 11.16 -0.99 9.25
N LEU A 235 10.51 -0.88 10.41
CA LEU A 235 10.71 0.22 11.36
C LEU A 235 12.16 0.36 11.90
N PRO A 236 12.81 -0.68 12.43
CA PRO A 236 14.20 -0.60 12.87
C PRO A 236 15.15 -0.38 11.71
N VAL A 237 14.91 -0.99 10.54
CA VAL A 237 15.71 -0.75 9.32
C VAL A 237 15.60 0.72 8.89
N TYR A 238 14.40 1.27 8.86
CA TYR A 238 14.14 2.68 8.58
C TYR A 238 14.86 3.61 9.56
N ARG A 239 14.74 3.34 10.86
CA ARG A 239 15.42 4.12 11.89
C ARG A 239 16.95 4.01 11.78
N TRP A 240 17.47 2.83 11.46
CA TRP A 240 18.90 2.62 11.20
C TRP A 240 19.36 3.40 9.97
N ALA A 241 18.58 3.39 8.89
CA ALA A 241 18.88 4.14 7.67
C ALA A 241 18.95 5.66 7.95
N LEU A 242 18.01 6.21 8.73
CA LEU A 242 18.06 7.61 9.17
C LEU A 242 19.32 7.95 9.97
N LYS A 243 19.71 7.07 10.91
CA LYS A 243 20.95 7.25 11.69
C LYS A 243 22.19 7.25 10.79
N ARG A 244 22.25 6.33 9.83
CA ARG A 244 23.34 6.29 8.85
C ARG A 244 23.38 7.58 8.01
N GLY A 245 22.23 8.08 7.56
CA GLY A 245 22.13 9.34 6.84
C GLY A 245 22.66 10.54 7.65
N SER A 246 22.38 10.60 8.96
CA SER A 246 22.89 11.67 9.84
C SER A 246 24.39 11.65 10.10
N SER A 247 25.08 10.56 9.75
CA SER A 247 26.52 10.39 9.98
C SER A 247 27.37 10.68 8.72
N LEU A 248 26.73 10.99 7.59
CA LEU A 248 27.34 11.23 6.28
C LEU A 248 27.24 12.69 5.87
#